data_AF-A0A1L7ANQ2-F1
#
_entry.id   AF-A0A1L7ANQ2-F1
#
_cell.length_a   1.000
_cell.length_b   1.000
_cell.length_c   1.000
_cell.angle_alpha   90.00
_cell.angle_beta   90.00
_cell.angle_gamma   90.00
#
_symmetry.space_group_name_H-M   'P 1'
#
loop_
_entity.id
_entity.type
_entity.pdbx_description
1 polymer ?
#
loop_
_entity_poly.entity_id
_entity_poly.type
_entity_poly.pdbx_seq_one_letter_code
_entity_poly.pdbx_strand_id
1 'polypeptide(L)'
;MMIDPDQIRAARALLRIEQRDLAMRAHVSVATVRRLEAGQDAARVTPVILESVRQVLEEAGAEFIEGGVRRRPVAHTDAGILFEELRAISLRSAAKLRDQAEPLTEADLYDEDGLPA
;
A
#
# COMPACT_ATOMS: atom_id res chain seq x y z
N MET A 1 5.97 -9.34 17.70
CA MET A 1 6.72 -8.07 17.73
C MET A 1 6.04 -7.17 18.74
N MET A 2 6.79 -6.45 19.57
CA MET A 2 6.21 -5.45 20.47
C MET A 2 5.97 -4.17 19.68
N ILE A 3 4.75 -3.63 19.72
CA ILE A 3 4.38 -2.36 19.09
C ILE A 3 4.32 -1.26 20.14
N ASP A 4 4.70 -0.04 19.78
CA ASP A 4 4.74 1.11 20.69
C ASP A 4 3.52 2.05 20.52
N PRO A 5 3.31 3.01 21.44
CA PRO A 5 2.21 3.98 21.38
C PRO A 5 2.15 4.78 20.07
N ASP A 6 3.30 5.16 19.52
CA ASP A 6 3.41 5.96 18.30
C ASP A 6 2.97 5.15 17.09
N GLN A 7 3.38 3.89 17.02
CA GLN A 7 2.95 2.95 16.00
C GLN A 7 1.44 2.68 16.06
N ILE A 8 0.84 2.56 17.24
CA ILE A 8 -0.62 2.39 17.39
C ILE A 8 -1.34 3.63 16.83
N ARG A 9 -0.92 4.83 17.20
CA ARG A 9 -1.50 6.09 16.69
C ARG A 9 -1.35 6.21 15.18
N ALA A 10 -0.14 5.94 14.67
CA ALA A 10 0.16 5.99 13.25
C ALA A 10 -0.69 4.99 12.46
N ALA A 11 -0.83 3.75 12.95
CA ALA A 11 -1.61 2.71 12.29
C ALA A 11 -3.09 3.11 12.21
N ARG A 12 -3.62 3.62 13.32
CA ARG A 12 -5.02 4.05 13.41
C ARG A 12 -5.30 5.22 12.47
N ALA A 13 -4.42 6.22 12.42
CA ALA A 13 -4.53 7.35 11.49
C ALA A 13 -4.44 6.89 10.02
N LEU A 14 -3.49 6.00 9.71
CA LEU A 14 -3.27 5.44 8.37
C LEU A 14 -4.50 4.69 7.83
N LEU A 15 -5.21 4.00 8.73
CA LEU A 15 -6.38 3.19 8.43
C LEU A 15 -7.71 3.93 8.63
N ARG A 16 -7.68 5.18 9.13
CA ARG A 16 -8.88 5.98 9.46
C ARG A 16 -9.84 5.25 10.41
N ILE A 17 -9.29 4.56 11.40
CA ILE A 17 -10.07 3.86 12.43
C ILE A 17 -10.26 4.79 13.63
N GLU A 18 -11.45 4.84 14.20
CA GLU A 18 -11.66 5.60 15.45
C GLU A 18 -11.23 4.78 16.67
N GLN A 19 -10.84 5.45 17.76
CA GLN A 19 -10.43 4.75 19.00
C GLN A 19 -11.53 3.80 19.53
N ARG A 20 -12.80 4.19 19.36
CA ARG A 20 -13.95 3.38 19.77
C ARG A 20 -14.04 2.09 18.96
N ASP A 21 -13.81 2.17 17.66
CA ASP A 21 -13.89 1.00 16.77
C ASP A 21 -12.73 0.04 17.02
N LEU A 22 -11.53 0.58 17.22
CA LEU A 22 -10.37 -0.21 17.63
C LEU A 22 -10.64 -0.92 18.96
N ALA A 23 -11.19 -0.22 19.95
CA ALA A 23 -11.54 -0.78 21.25
C ALA A 23 -12.56 -1.91 21.14
N MET A 24 -13.63 -1.72 20.37
CA MET A 24 -14.65 -2.74 20.13
C MET A 24 -14.07 -3.99 19.47
N ARG A 25 -13.28 -3.81 18.40
CA ARG A 25 -12.67 -4.92 17.66
C ARG A 25 -11.61 -5.68 18.47
N ALA A 26 -10.86 -4.98 19.31
CA ALA A 26 -9.85 -5.58 20.19
C ALA A 26 -10.43 -6.06 21.54
N HIS A 27 -11.76 -6.00 21.72
CA HIS A 27 -12.44 -6.41 22.96
C HIS A 27 -11.87 -5.75 24.24
N VAL A 28 -11.54 -4.46 24.16
CA VAL A 28 -11.05 -3.66 25.29
C VAL A 28 -11.86 -2.38 25.47
N SER A 29 -11.65 -1.69 26.59
CA SER A 29 -12.27 -0.37 26.81
C SER A 29 -11.61 0.72 25.97
N VAL A 30 -12.37 1.77 25.62
CA VAL A 30 -11.81 2.97 24.95
C VAL A 30 -10.73 3.63 25.82
N ALA A 31 -10.88 3.58 27.15
CA ALA A 31 -9.88 4.08 28.08
C ALA A 31 -8.55 3.30 27.98
N THR A 32 -8.61 1.99 27.74
CA THR A 32 -7.43 1.15 27.48
C THR A 32 -6.73 1.57 26.19
N VAL A 33 -7.46 1.79 25.10
CA VAL A 33 -6.89 2.28 23.83
C VAL A 33 -6.24 3.66 24.00
N ARG A 34 -6.90 4.59 24.70
CA ARG A 34 -6.31 5.90 25.00
C ARG A 34 -5.02 5.80 25.81
N ARG A 35 -4.96 4.88 26.77
CA ARG A 35 -3.75 4.64 27.58
C ARG A 35 -2.61 4.09 26.71
N LEU A 36 -2.93 3.10 25.87
CA LEU A 36 -1.99 2.53 24.90
C LEU A 36 -1.41 3.60 23.98
N GLU A 37 -2.25 4.49 23.45
CA GLU A 37 -1.81 5.58 22.55
C GLU A 37 -1.08 6.72 23.27
N ALA A 38 -1.31 6.91 24.57
CA ALA A 38 -0.65 7.94 25.35
C ALA A 38 0.77 7.54 25.80
N GLY A 39 1.08 6.23 25.85
CA GLY A 39 2.35 5.71 26.38
C GLY A 39 2.52 5.88 27.89
N GLN A 40 1.54 6.47 28.58
CA GLN A 40 1.51 6.59 30.03
C GLN A 40 1.10 5.26 30.66
N ASP A 41 1.78 4.85 31.74
CA ASP A 41 1.52 3.58 32.45
C ASP A 41 1.63 2.32 31.57
N ALA A 42 2.56 2.28 30.62
CA ALA A 42 2.79 1.11 29.76
C ALA A 42 2.99 -0.21 30.56
N ALA A 43 3.57 -0.12 31.76
CA ALA A 43 3.72 -1.23 32.69
C ALA A 43 2.40 -1.84 33.21
N ARG A 44 1.26 -1.15 33.06
CA ARG A 44 -0.06 -1.62 33.49
C ARG A 44 -0.85 -2.33 32.39
N VAL A 45 -0.36 -2.34 31.14
CA VAL A 45 -1.05 -3.01 30.04
C VAL A 45 -0.46 -4.39 29.84
N THR A 46 -1.31 -5.41 29.87
CA THR A 46 -0.85 -6.79 29.70
C THR A 46 -0.39 -7.03 28.26
N PRO A 47 0.63 -7.88 28.04
CA PRO A 47 1.07 -8.23 26.69
C PRO A 47 -0.05 -8.77 25.79
N VAL A 48 -1.04 -9.45 26.39
CA VAL A 48 -2.22 -9.98 25.70
C VAL A 48 -3.07 -8.86 25.07
N ILE A 49 -3.23 -7.73 25.75
CA ILE A 49 -3.98 -6.58 25.23
C ILE A 49 -3.24 -5.93 24.05
N LEU A 50 -1.92 -5.75 24.19
CA LEU A 50 -1.08 -5.21 23.10
C LEU A 50 -1.17 -6.09 21.85
N GLU A 51 -1.11 -7.40 22.04
CA GLU A 51 -1.21 -8.37 20.96
C GLU A 51 -2.58 -8.33 20.25
N SER A 52 -3.68 -8.24 21.01
CA SER A 52 -5.02 -8.11 20.43
C SER A 52 -5.17 -6.83 19.60
N VAL A 53 -4.67 -5.70 20.11
CA VAL A 53 -4.68 -4.42 19.38
C VAL A 53 -3.84 -4.49 18.11
N ARG A 54 -2.64 -5.10 18.19
CA ARG A 54 -1.77 -5.33 17.03
C ARG A 54 -2.50 -6.13 15.95
N GLN A 55 -3.09 -7.26 16.34
CA GLN A 55 -3.79 -8.16 15.42
C GLN A 55 -4.95 -7.45 14.71
N VAL A 56 -5.78 -6.70 15.45
CA VAL A 56 -6.91 -5.96 14.87
C VAL A 56 -6.46 -4.93 13.84
N LEU A 57 -5.36 -4.22 14.09
CA LEU A 57 -4.78 -3.25 13.16
C LEU A 57 -4.19 -3.96 11.92
N GLU A 58 -3.55 -5.12 12.10
CA GLU A 58 -3.02 -5.92 11.00
C GLU A 58 -4.10 -6.51 10.11
N GLU A 59 -5.19 -7.02 10.69
CA GLU A 59 -6.38 -7.48 9.97
C GLU A 59 -7.05 -6.34 9.19
N ALA A 60 -6.95 -5.12 9.70
CA ALA A 60 -7.42 -3.93 9.01
C ALA A 60 -6.49 -3.45 7.87
N GLY A 61 -5.34 -4.11 7.69
CA GLY A 61 -4.40 -3.80 6.62
C GLY A 61 -3.18 -2.98 7.05
N ALA A 62 -2.89 -2.88 8.34
CA ALA A 62 -1.58 -2.40 8.79
C ALA A 62 -0.51 -3.50 8.66
N GLU A 63 0.73 -3.05 8.48
CA GLU A 63 1.93 -3.85 8.62
C GLU A 63 2.91 -3.07 9.49
N PHE A 64 3.22 -3.60 10.67
CA PHE A 64 4.18 -3.00 11.58
C PHE A 64 5.61 -3.31 11.12
N ILE A 65 6.45 -2.29 11.10
CA ILE A 65 7.86 -2.35 10.70
C ILE A 65 8.71 -1.71 11.80
N GLU A 66 10.03 -1.89 11.74
CA GLU A 66 10.93 -1.23 12.68
C GLU A 66 10.75 0.30 12.63
N GLY A 67 10.43 0.91 13.77
CA GLY A 67 10.24 2.35 13.91
C GLY A 67 8.99 2.92 13.22
N GLY A 68 8.06 2.10 12.71
CA GLY A 68 6.90 2.63 12.00
C GLY A 68 5.82 1.63 11.63
N VAL A 69 4.94 2.06 10.73
CA VAL A 69 3.83 1.26 10.19
C VAL A 69 3.58 1.66 8.75
N ARG A 70 3.23 0.69 7.92
CA ARG A 70 2.81 0.91 6.52
C ARG A 70 1.51 0.17 6.24
N ARG A 71 0.88 0.48 5.11
CA ARG A 71 -0.24 -0.33 4.61
C ARG A 71 0.32 -1.64 4.09
N ARG A 72 -0.30 -2.75 4.49
CA ARG A 72 -0.03 -4.04 3.89
C ARG A 72 -0.27 -3.93 2.39
N PRO A 73 0.72 -4.25 1.54
CA PRO A 73 0.51 -4.23 0.11
C PRO A 73 -0.62 -5.19 -0.23
N VAL A 74 -1.62 -4.71 -0.98
CA VAL A 74 -2.57 -5.62 -1.60
C VAL A 74 -1.78 -6.37 -2.66
N ALA A 75 -1.46 -7.63 -2.38
CA ALA A 75 -0.95 -8.50 -3.42
C ALA A 75 -2.05 -8.60 -4.47
N HIS A 76 -1.85 -7.98 -5.62
CA HIS A 76 -2.68 -8.27 -6.78
C HIS A 76 -2.36 -9.73 -7.14
N THR A 77 -3.31 -10.62 -6.86
CA THR A 77 -3.17 -12.06 -7.11
C THR A 77 -2.73 -12.34 -8.55
N ASP A 78 -3.09 -11.43 -9.46
CA ASP A 78 -2.81 -11.52 -10.89
C ASP A 78 -1.67 -10.60 -11.34
N ALA A 79 -0.90 -9.98 -10.44
CA ALA A 79 0.21 -9.10 -10.80
C ALA A 79 1.20 -9.77 -11.77
N GLY A 80 1.50 -11.05 -11.54
CA GLY A 80 2.37 -11.82 -12.44
C GLY A 80 1.75 -12.04 -13.82
N ILE A 81 0.44 -12.27 -13.87
CA ILE A 81 -0.31 -12.44 -15.13
C ILE A 81 -0.30 -11.13 -15.91
N LEU A 82 -0.71 -10.03 -15.26
CA LEU A 82 -0.73 -8.70 -15.86
C LEU A 82 0.66 -8.28 -16.35
N PHE A 83 1.71 -8.58 -15.59
CA PHE A 83 3.08 -8.29 -15.97
C PHE A 83 3.48 -9.01 -17.27
N GLU A 84 3.22 -10.31 -17.38
CA GLU A 84 3.54 -11.06 -18.59
C GLU A 84 2.68 -10.62 -19.80
N GLU A 85 1.41 -10.27 -19.60
CA GLU A 85 0.56 -9.71 -20.65
C GLU A 85 1.12 -8.38 -21.19
N LEU A 86 1.44 -7.43 -20.30
CA LEU A 86 2.02 -6.14 -20.65
C LEU A 86 3.37 -6.31 -21.36
N ARG A 87 4.21 -7.21 -20.86
CA ARG A 87 5.50 -7.55 -21.47
C ARG A 87 5.32 -8.12 -22.87
N ALA A 88 4.38 -9.04 -23.06
CA ALA A 88 4.10 -9.62 -24.37
C ALA A 88 3.59 -8.58 -25.37
N ILE A 89 2.75 -7.63 -24.93
CA ILE A 89 2.33 -6.49 -25.76
C ILE A 89 3.55 -5.65 -26.18
N SER A 90 4.38 -5.26 -25.21
CA SER A 90 5.58 -4.45 -25.46
C SER A 90 6.54 -5.12 -26.45
N LEU A 91 6.81 -6.42 -26.28
CA LEU A 91 7.68 -7.18 -27.19
C LEU A 91 7.11 -7.30 -28.60
N ARG A 92 5.81 -7.54 -28.75
CA ARG A 92 5.16 -7.58 -30.07
C ARG A 92 5.25 -6.22 -30.77
N SER A 93 5.02 -5.13 -30.05
CA SER A 93 5.16 -3.77 -30.58
C SER A 93 6.60 -3.48 -31.01
N ALA A 94 7.58 -3.85 -30.18
CA ALA A 94 8.99 -3.67 -30.49
C ALA A 94 9.42 -4.46 -31.74
N ALA A 95 8.93 -5.70 -31.90
CA ALA A 95 9.19 -6.49 -33.09
C ALA A 95 8.60 -5.84 -34.35
N LYS A 96 7.34 -5.36 -34.28
CA LYS A 96 6.68 -4.67 -35.40
C LYS A 96 7.43 -3.41 -35.83
N LEU A 97 7.91 -2.61 -34.88
CA LEU A 97 8.67 -1.40 -35.15
C LEU A 97 10.06 -1.69 -35.75
N ARG A 98 10.69 -2.81 -35.38
CA ARG A 98 11.99 -3.21 -35.95
C ARG A 98 11.86 -3.66 -37.41
N ASP A 99 10.77 -4.34 -37.75
CA ASP A 99 10.52 -4.82 -39.12
C ASP A 99 9.93 -3.72 -40.03
N GLN A 100 9.41 -2.63 -39.46
CA GLN A 100 9.22 -1.35 -40.15
C GLN A 100 10.58 -0.67 -40.30
N ALA A 101 11.36 -1.16 -41.26
CA ALA A 101 12.79 -0.85 -41.42
C ALA A 101 13.10 0.63 -41.74
N GLU A 102 12.10 1.44 -42.08
CA GLU A 102 12.28 2.88 -42.29
C GLU A 102 11.58 3.66 -41.17
N PRO A 103 12.35 4.42 -40.35
CA PRO A 103 11.73 5.33 -39.40
C PRO A 103 10.87 6.33 -40.16
N LEU A 104 9.67 6.63 -39.63
CA LEU A 104 8.81 7.69 -40.17
C LEU A 104 9.64 8.96 -40.33
N THR A 105 9.77 9.41 -41.57
CA THR A 105 10.49 10.61 -41.93
C THR A 105 9.54 11.81 -41.87
N GLU A 106 10.11 13.02 -41.87
CA GLU A 106 9.33 14.26 -41.88
C GLU A 106 8.41 14.33 -43.13
N ALA A 107 8.86 13.78 -44.26
CA ALA A 107 8.09 13.68 -45.49
C ALA A 107 6.93 12.67 -45.45
N ASP A 108 6.91 11.75 -44.47
CA ASP A 108 5.79 10.83 -44.24
C ASP A 108 4.69 11.45 -43.37
N LEU A 109 5.00 12.56 -42.69
CA LEU A 109 4.11 13.24 -41.76
C LEU A 109 3.59 14.55 -42.32
N TYR A 110 4.37 15.21 -43.19
CA TYR A 110 4.06 16.51 -43.74
C TYR A 110 4.30 16.57 -45.25
N ASP A 111 3.41 17.25 -45.97
CA ASP A 111 3.58 17.57 -47.39
C ASP A 111 4.63 18.67 -47.61
N GLU A 112 4.90 19.01 -48.87
CA GLU A 112 5.89 20.05 -49.23
C GLU A 112 5.55 21.45 -48.70
N ASP A 113 4.28 21.66 -48.32
CA ASP A 113 3.77 22.90 -47.70
C ASP A 113 3.81 22.85 -46.16
N GLY A 114 4.26 21.73 -45.57
CA GLY A 114 4.37 21.51 -44.13
C GLY A 114 3.03 21.19 -43.45
N LEU A 115 2.00 20.81 -44.21
CA LEU A 115 0.71 20.39 -43.70
C LEU A 115 0.66 18.86 -43.51
N PRO A 116 -0.14 18.34 -42.56
CA PRO A 116 -0.22 16.90 -42.33
C PRO A 116 -0.68 16.17 -43.60
N ALA A 117 0.11 15.20 -44.06
CA ALA A 117 -0.17 14.37 -45.24
C ALA A 117 -1.36 13.41 -45.03
#